data_AF-A0A1Q1FHT1-F1
#
_entry.id   AF-A0A1Q1FHT1-F1
#
_cell.length_a   1.000
_cell.length_b   1.000
_cell.length_c   1.000
_cell.angle_alpha   90.00
_cell.angle_beta   90.00
_cell.angle_gamma   90.00
#
_symmetry.space_group_name_H-M   'P 1'
#
loop_
_entity.id
_entity.type
_entity.pdbx_description
1 polymer ?
#
loop_
_entity_poly.entity_id
_entity_poly.type
_entity_poly.pdbx_seq_one_letter_code
_entity_poly.pdbx_strand_id
1 'polypeptide(L)'
;MSDPGPDPDADLESLRTTLQHARDDAPRDIATTLDDLTDALGRLDADGDAPTQDDLESVRGELARLEESTEGDTRKQLERARDELRTVLKERLAGEGSGESR
;
A
#
# COMPACT_ATOMS: atom_id res chain seq x y z
N MET A 1 19.93 4.75 -22.11
CA MET A 1 19.09 3.75 -21.42
C MET A 1 18.21 4.56 -20.50
N SER A 2 16.93 4.71 -20.84
CA SER A 2 16.00 5.40 -19.95
C SER A 2 15.82 4.50 -18.75
N ASP A 3 16.24 4.97 -17.59
CA ASP A 3 15.84 4.40 -16.31
C ASP A 3 14.30 4.38 -16.34
N PRO A 4 13.64 3.22 -16.25
CA PRO A 4 12.19 3.23 -16.10
C PRO A 4 11.91 4.06 -14.85
N GLY A 5 11.24 5.20 -15.03
CA GLY A 5 10.87 6.04 -13.91
C GLY A 5 10.06 5.22 -12.89
N PRO A 6 9.99 5.69 -11.64
CA PRO A 6 9.17 5.02 -10.62
C PRO A 6 7.76 4.80 -11.15
N ASP A 7 7.32 3.54 -11.13
CA ASP A 7 6.07 3.09 -11.74
C ASP A 7 5.10 2.77 -10.60
N PRO A 8 4.21 3.72 -10.22
CA PRO A 8 3.43 3.62 -8.99
C PRO A 8 2.48 2.41 -8.98
N ASP A 9 2.14 1.88 -10.15
CA ASP A 9 1.37 0.67 -10.34
C ASP A 9 2.17 -0.59 -9.94
N ALA A 10 3.48 -0.62 -10.22
CA ALA A 10 4.36 -1.70 -9.78
C ALA A 10 4.54 -1.69 -8.25
N ASP A 11 4.65 -0.51 -7.65
CA ASP A 11 4.74 -0.37 -6.19
C ASP A 11 3.42 -0.75 -5.48
N LEU A 12 2.27 -0.48 -6.09
CA LEU A 12 0.95 -0.94 -5.61
C LEU A 12 0.80 -2.47 -5.68
N GLU A 13 1.28 -3.10 -6.76
CA GLU A 13 1.28 -4.56 -6.88
C GLU A 13 2.21 -5.21 -5.84
N SER A 14 3.36 -4.59 -5.58
CA SER A 14 4.28 -5.01 -4.52
C SER A 14 3.61 -4.93 -3.15
N LEU A 15 2.96 -3.80 -2.85
CA LEU A 15 2.22 -3.60 -1.61
C LEU A 15 1.14 -4.67 -1.41
N ARG A 16 0.34 -4.96 -2.44
CA ARG A 16 -0.67 -6.03 -2.39
C ARG A 16 -0.05 -7.39 -2.07
N THR A 17 1.09 -7.71 -2.67
CA THR A 17 1.80 -8.96 -2.40
C THR A 17 2.28 -9.03 -0.95
N THR A 18 2.83 -7.94 -0.42
CA THR A 18 3.26 -7.84 0.97
C THR A 18 2.08 -8.01 1.94
N LEU A 19 0.92 -7.42 1.64
CA LEU A 19 -0.30 -7.57 2.44
C LEU A 19 -0.84 -9.01 2.44
N GLN A 20 -0.80 -9.69 1.28
CA GLN A 20 -1.20 -11.10 1.18
C GLN A 20 -0.28 -11.99 2.04
N HIS A 21 1.03 -11.75 1.99
CA HIS A 21 1.97 -12.50 2.82
C HIS A 21 1.78 -12.21 4.31
N ALA A 22 1.54 -10.95 4.70
CA ALA A 22 1.19 -10.59 6.07
C ALA A 22 -0.08 -11.30 6.54
N ARG A 23 -1.07 -11.46 5.67
CA ARG A 23 -2.33 -12.14 5.94
C ARG A 23 -2.13 -13.63 6.21
N ASP A 24 -1.33 -14.32 5.40
CA ASP A 24 -1.08 -15.76 5.56
C ASP A 24 -0.41 -16.09 6.91
N ASP A 25 0.43 -15.19 7.43
CA ASP A 25 1.08 -15.33 8.74
C ASP A 25 0.26 -14.74 9.91
N ALA A 26 -0.82 -14.01 9.64
CA ALA A 26 -1.57 -13.27 10.65
C ALA A 26 -2.63 -14.12 11.38
N PRO A 27 -2.94 -13.79 12.65
CA PRO A 27 -4.12 -14.33 13.31
C PRO A 27 -5.40 -13.90 12.57
N ARG A 28 -6.46 -14.71 12.67
CA ARG A 28 -7.68 -14.60 11.84
C ARG A 28 -8.31 -13.20 11.84
N ASP A 29 -8.35 -12.52 12.98
CA ASP A 29 -8.92 -11.18 13.11
C ASP A 29 -8.12 -10.14 12.28
N ILE A 30 -6.80 -10.27 12.27
CA ILE A 30 -5.89 -9.41 11.52
C ILE A 30 -5.93 -9.80 10.03
N ALA A 31 -5.93 -11.09 9.72
CA ALA A 31 -6.01 -11.61 8.37
C ALA A 31 -7.30 -11.14 7.65
N THR A 32 -8.42 -11.01 8.37
CA THR A 32 -9.67 -10.45 7.83
C THR A 32 -9.49 -9.00 7.42
N THR A 33 -8.90 -8.18 8.30
CA THR A 33 -8.65 -6.76 8.01
C THR A 33 -7.67 -6.58 6.85
N LEU A 34 -6.63 -7.42 6.76
CA LEU A 34 -5.67 -7.40 5.64
C LEU A 34 -6.30 -7.80 4.30
N ASP A 35 -7.26 -8.73 4.33
CA ASP A 35 -8.05 -9.10 3.16
C ASP A 35 -8.90 -7.92 2.68
N ASP A 36 -9.59 -7.24 3.61
CA ASP A 36 -10.39 -6.03 3.31
C ASP A 36 -9.51 -4.90 2.72
N LEU A 37 -8.32 -4.67 3.26
CA LEU A 37 -7.37 -3.68 2.73
C LEU A 37 -6.86 -4.05 1.33
N THR A 38 -6.55 -5.33 1.12
CA THR A 38 -6.09 -5.83 -0.19
C THR A 38 -7.20 -5.68 -1.23
N ASP A 39 -8.44 -5.97 -0.87
CA ASP A 39 -9.61 -5.85 -1.75
C ASP A 39 -9.96 -4.37 -2.01
N ALA A 40 -9.82 -3.49 -1.02
CA ALA A 40 -9.98 -2.05 -1.20
C ALA A 40 -8.96 -1.49 -2.21
N LEU A 41 -7.67 -1.81 -2.05
CA LEU A 41 -6.64 -1.50 -3.03
C LEU A 41 -6.97 -2.16 -4.38
N GLY A 42 -7.47 -3.40 -4.35
CA GLY A 42 -8.07 -4.19 -5.43
C GLY A 42 -9.00 -3.38 -6.34
N ARG A 43 -10.04 -2.83 -5.72
CA ARG A 43 -11.12 -2.12 -6.39
C ARG A 43 -10.69 -0.78 -6.96
N LEU A 44 -9.84 -0.05 -6.24
CA LEU A 44 -9.36 1.26 -6.69
C LEU A 44 -8.69 1.14 -8.06
N ASP A 45 -7.75 0.20 -8.19
CA ASP A 45 -7.06 -0.16 -9.44
C ASP A 45 -8.01 -0.70 -10.54
N ALA A 46 -9.04 -1.47 -10.17
CA ALA A 46 -9.95 -2.12 -11.11
C ALA A 46 -10.93 -1.14 -11.80
N ASP A 47 -11.26 -0.02 -11.15
CA ASP A 47 -12.07 1.05 -11.76
C ASP A 47 -11.28 1.84 -12.83
N GLY A 48 -9.99 1.53 -13.01
CA GLY A 48 -9.10 2.22 -13.96
C GLY A 48 -8.70 3.62 -13.51
N ASP A 49 -9.10 4.00 -12.29
CA ASP A 49 -8.69 5.22 -11.62
C ASP A 49 -7.58 4.88 -10.62
N ALA A 50 -6.58 5.73 -10.52
CA ALA A 50 -5.55 5.51 -9.53
C ALA A 50 -6.13 5.71 -8.11
N PRO A 51 -5.72 4.92 -7.10
CA PRO A 51 -6.11 5.18 -5.72
C PRO A 51 -5.73 6.61 -5.33
N THR A 52 -6.66 7.33 -4.72
CA THR A 52 -6.43 8.72 -4.31
C THR A 52 -5.46 8.77 -3.12
N GLN A 53 -4.87 9.94 -2.87
CA GLN A 53 -4.05 10.13 -1.68
C GLN A 53 -4.82 9.79 -0.39
N ASP A 54 -6.09 10.18 -0.30
CA ASP A 54 -6.93 9.95 0.89
C ASP A 54 -7.15 8.43 1.12
N ASP A 55 -7.37 7.67 0.04
CA ASP A 55 -7.47 6.21 0.09
C ASP A 55 -6.19 5.58 0.63
N LEU A 56 -5.04 6.00 0.09
CA LEU A 56 -3.72 5.50 0.51
C LEU A 56 -3.38 5.92 1.95
N GLU A 57 -3.77 7.11 2.39
CA GLU A 57 -3.61 7.56 3.77
C GLU A 57 -4.52 6.78 4.73
N SER A 58 -5.72 6.41 4.29
CA SER A 58 -6.63 5.56 5.06
C SER A 58 -6.04 4.16 5.26
N VAL A 59 -5.54 3.52 4.18
CA VAL A 59 -4.84 2.22 4.25
C VAL A 59 -3.62 2.31 5.19
N ARG A 60 -2.88 3.41 5.13
CA ARG A 60 -1.72 3.64 6.02
C ARG A 60 -2.15 3.71 7.48
N GLY A 61 -3.27 4.37 7.78
CA GLY A 61 -3.82 4.46 9.13
C GLY A 61 -4.24 3.09 9.68
N GLU A 62 -4.85 2.25 8.85
CA GLU A 62 -5.22 0.89 9.23
C GLU A 62 -4.00 0.00 9.46
N LEU A 63 -3.01 0.05 8.56
CA LEU A 63 -1.74 -0.66 8.72
C LEU A 63 -1.03 -0.31 10.04
N ALA A 64 -1.00 0.97 10.40
CA ALA A 64 -0.43 1.42 11.66
C ALA A 64 -1.17 0.85 12.88
N ARG A 65 -2.52 0.84 12.86
CA ARG A 65 -3.31 0.23 13.95
C ARG A 65 -3.06 -1.28 14.05
N LEU A 66 -3.00 -1.98 12.92
CA LEU A 66 -2.74 -3.41 12.89
C LEU A 66 -1.35 -3.70 13.44
N GLU A 67 -0.33 -2.94 13.03
CA GLU A 67 1.04 -3.06 13.53
C GLU A 67 1.11 -2.90 15.06
N GLU A 68 0.40 -1.92 15.62
CA GLU A 68 0.34 -1.72 17.08
C GLU A 68 -0.33 -2.89 17.83
N SER A 69 -1.22 -3.62 17.15
CA SER A 69 -1.94 -4.76 17.72
C SER A 69 -1.32 -6.13 17.44
N THR A 70 -0.25 -6.19 16.64
CA THR A 70 0.41 -7.43 16.23
C THR A 70 1.88 -7.48 16.65
N GLU A 71 2.38 -8.71 16.79
CA GLU A 71 3.75 -8.99 17.19
C GLU A 71 4.39 -10.01 16.24
N GLY A 72 5.70 -10.21 16.38
CA GLY A 72 6.42 -11.23 15.61
C GLY A 72 6.54 -10.89 14.13
N ASP A 73 6.49 -11.93 13.28
CA ASP A 73 6.72 -11.80 11.85
C ASP A 73 5.60 -11.03 11.12
N THR A 74 4.34 -11.17 11.57
CA THR A 74 3.22 -10.36 11.05
C THR A 74 3.48 -8.86 11.18
N ARG A 75 3.97 -8.41 12.34
CA ARG A 75 4.33 -7.01 12.56
C ARG A 75 5.38 -6.53 11.56
N LYS A 76 6.43 -7.32 11.32
CA LYS A 76 7.49 -6.96 10.36
C LYS A 76 6.93 -6.81 8.94
N GLN A 77 5.97 -7.64 8.55
CA GLN A 77 5.32 -7.52 7.24
C GLN A 77 4.45 -6.26 7.15
N LEU A 78 3.75 -5.89 8.23
CA LEU A 78 2.98 -4.64 8.28
C LEU A 78 3.87 -3.41 8.24
N GLU A 79 5.01 -3.42 8.95
CA GLU A 79 6.03 -2.37 8.87
C GLU A 79 6.52 -2.21 7.43
N ARG A 80 6.81 -3.33 6.76
CA ARG A 80 7.23 -3.34 5.36
C ARG A 80 6.15 -2.79 4.43
N ALA A 81 4.90 -3.24 4.56
CA ALA A 81 3.78 -2.75 3.78
C ALA A 81 3.59 -1.23 3.97
N ARG A 82 3.75 -0.73 5.20
CA ARG A 82 3.67 0.71 5.49
C ARG A 82 4.79 1.50 4.82
N ASP A 83 6.02 0.98 4.79
CA ASP A 83 7.14 1.62 4.11
C ASP A 83 6.96 1.63 2.58
N GLU A 84 6.45 0.54 2.00
CA GLU A 84 6.07 0.45 0.58
C GLU A 84 4.96 1.48 0.25
N LEU A 85 3.90 1.52 1.05
CA LEU A 85 2.82 2.50 0.88
C LEU A 85 3.28 3.96 1.03
N ARG A 86 4.27 4.23 1.90
CA ARG A 86 4.86 5.57 2.01
C ARG A 86 5.58 5.97 0.72
N THR A 87 6.24 5.03 0.06
CA THR A 87 6.90 5.25 -1.23
C THR A 87 5.85 5.58 -2.29
N VAL A 88 4.80 4.77 -2.40
CA VAL A 88 3.66 5.03 -3.31
C VAL A 88 3.06 6.42 -3.09
N LEU A 89 2.77 6.78 -1.83
CA LEU A 89 2.25 8.10 -1.48
C LEU A 89 3.17 9.23 -1.92
N LYS A 90 4.48 9.08 -1.72
CA LYS A 90 5.48 10.08 -2.12
C LYS A 90 5.55 10.22 -3.64
N GLU A 91 5.44 9.11 -4.37
CA GLU A 91 5.49 9.08 -5.84
C GLU A 91 4.23 9.69 -6.45
N ARG A 92 3.06 9.40 -5.88
CA ARG A 92 1.80 10.05 -6.26
C ARG A 92 1.87 11.57 -6.08
N LEU A 93 2.33 12.03 -4.92
CA LEU A 93 2.56 13.45 -4.64
C LEU A 93 3.58 14.10 -5.60
N ALA A 94 4.64 13.38 -5.97
CA ALA A 94 5.66 13.87 -6.89
C ALA A 94 5.18 13.89 -8.35
N GLY A 95 4.34 12.93 -8.75
CA GLY A 95 3.70 12.86 -10.06
C GLY A 95 2.73 14.00 -10.31
N GLU A 96 1.96 14.40 -9.28
CA GLU A 96 1.08 15.57 -9.36
C GLU A 96 1.85 16.91 -9.45
N GLY A 97 3.09 16.96 -8.94
CA GLY A 97 3.94 18.17 -8.97
C GLY A 97 4.73 18.42 -10.26
N SER A 98 4.85 17.44 -11.16
CA SER A 98 5.68 17.59 -12.39
C SER A 98 4.93 18.10 -13.62
N GLY A 99 3.68 18.53 -13.46
CA GLY A 99 2.86 19.14 -14.53
C GLY A 99 3.14 20.61 -14.80
N GLU A 100 4.04 21.28 -14.06
CA GLU A 100 4.24 22.74 -14.18
C GLU A 100 5.71 23.11 -14.36
N SER A 101 6.17 23.10 -15.61
CA SER A 101 7.29 23.92 -16.08
C SER A 101 7.11 24.14 -17.58
N ARG A 102 6.37 25.20 -17.90
CA ARG A 102 6.24 25.77 -19.24
C ARG A 102 7.40 26.71 -19.52
#